data_AF-A0A1W1E633-F1
#
_entry.id   AF-A0A1W1E633-F1
#
_cell.length_a   1.000
_cell.length_b   1.000
_cell.length_c   1.000
_cell.angle_alpha   90.00
_cell.angle_beta   90.00
_cell.angle_gamma   90.00
#
_symmetry.space_group_name_H-M   'P 1'
#
loop_
_entity.id
_entity.type
_entity.pdbx_description
1 polymer ?
#
loop_
_entity_poly.entity_id
_entity_poly.type
_entity_poly.pdbx_seq_one_letter_code
_entity_poly.pdbx_strand_id
1 'polypeptide(L)'
;MLTPEDTLKLNVLIATCDAIRIDVYKLIIVGLTPNKKEQTIILSPTGDSSKYIEAVQKLLVTQILGGMGGYPSYLKRWSRMGQVESANLKSLLKIGNIEAVVAVSNSQNLNDEVLDLVWWCATNTDQQAEIGRFLLTRNFVVKHEVGKQIADYLLEFLPFTDDTTQLIDTTNLLLQDDLITQSAKDRLWKQGQRKTAFLVGFIERNVNNLPNNDNTIALNSNIKELECVNSEQGQILLKTIAVILKKINQEHVLYRTLEVLGNYVAHPMIQPLTDIQQCQNQAHKIAANLGLEGEKIKARLLLASVSEQLVVSTISAHSLAGSAIRKKLSNVLKPIQDALKLLTTP
;
A
#
# COMPACT_ATOMS: atom_id res chain seq x y z
N MET A 1 26.07 -26.61 -17.25
CA MET A 1 25.75 -27.83 -16.46
C MET A 1 26.25 -27.61 -15.05
N LEU A 2 25.54 -28.10 -14.03
CA LEU A 2 25.99 -28.00 -12.64
C LEU A 2 27.20 -28.90 -12.42
N THR A 3 28.13 -28.47 -11.57
CA THR A 3 29.23 -29.35 -11.15
C THR A 3 28.69 -30.48 -10.25
N PRO A 4 29.34 -31.66 -10.21
CA PRO A 4 28.94 -32.73 -9.29
C PRO A 4 28.99 -32.29 -7.83
N GLU A 5 29.95 -31.45 -7.47
CA GLU A 5 30.11 -30.88 -6.14
C GLU A 5 28.92 -29.99 -5.75
N ASP A 6 28.54 -29.04 -6.62
CA ASP A 6 27.39 -28.16 -6.36
C ASP A 6 26.08 -28.96 -6.34
N THR A 7 25.94 -29.98 -7.18
CA THR A 7 24.80 -30.90 -7.17
C THR A 7 24.65 -31.60 -5.82
N LEU A 8 25.76 -32.11 -5.24
CA LEU A 8 25.74 -32.75 -3.93
C LEU A 8 25.37 -31.74 -2.83
N LYS A 9 26.01 -30.56 -2.81
CA LYS A 9 25.73 -29.52 -1.81
C LYS A 9 24.27 -29.07 -1.86
N LEU A 10 23.71 -28.90 -3.05
CA LEU A 10 22.30 -28.56 -3.26
C LEU A 10 21.36 -29.61 -2.68
N ASN A 11 21.59 -30.90 -2.96
CA ASN A 11 20.75 -31.97 -2.43
C ASN A 11 20.79 -32.03 -0.89
N VAL A 12 21.96 -31.81 -0.28
CA VAL A 12 22.09 -31.70 1.18
C VAL A 12 21.30 -30.50 1.70
N LEU A 13 21.38 -29.36 1.03
CA LEU A 13 20.68 -28.15 1.43
C LEU A 13 19.14 -28.33 1.36
N ILE A 14 18.62 -28.96 0.31
CA ILE A 14 17.19 -29.31 0.17
C ILE A 14 16.69 -30.20 1.33
N ALA A 15 17.50 -31.19 1.71
CA ALA A 15 17.13 -32.15 2.77
C ALA A 15 17.19 -31.55 4.18
N THR A 16 18.02 -30.53 4.40
CA THR A 16 18.30 -29.99 5.75
C THR A 16 17.66 -28.64 6.05
N CYS A 17 17.18 -27.93 5.04
CA CYS A 17 16.61 -26.59 5.18
C CYS A 17 15.09 -26.55 4.96
N ASP A 18 14.41 -25.64 5.65
CA ASP A 18 12.97 -25.36 5.51
C ASP A 18 12.66 -24.40 4.36
N ALA A 19 13.61 -23.53 4.02
CA ALA A 19 13.47 -22.55 2.95
C ALA A 19 14.81 -22.31 2.25
N ILE A 20 14.77 -21.91 0.98
CA ILE A 20 15.95 -21.69 0.15
C ILE A 20 15.77 -20.37 -0.60
N ARG A 21 16.81 -19.53 -0.58
CA ARG A 21 16.89 -18.27 -1.32
C ARG A 21 18.15 -18.27 -2.18
N ILE A 22 18.04 -17.72 -3.38
CA ILE A 22 19.16 -17.56 -4.32
C ILE A 22 19.43 -16.07 -4.50
N ASP A 23 20.66 -15.65 -4.22
CA ASP A 23 21.18 -14.34 -4.59
C ASP A 23 21.87 -14.46 -5.95
N VAL A 24 21.15 -14.07 -7.00
CA VAL A 24 21.60 -14.22 -8.39
C VAL A 24 22.80 -13.32 -8.72
N TYR A 25 22.94 -12.20 -8.01
CA TYR A 25 24.04 -11.25 -8.23
C TYR A 25 25.32 -11.70 -7.55
N LYS A 26 25.22 -12.24 -6.33
CA LYS A 26 26.37 -12.77 -5.59
C LYS A 26 26.71 -14.21 -5.96
N LEU A 27 25.84 -14.87 -6.74
CA LEU A 27 25.93 -16.31 -7.06
C LEU A 27 26.04 -17.16 -5.80
N ILE A 28 25.17 -16.87 -4.84
CA ILE A 28 25.11 -17.54 -3.54
C ILE A 28 23.73 -18.15 -3.35
N ILE A 29 23.69 -19.34 -2.77
CA ILE A 29 22.47 -19.98 -2.30
C ILE A 29 22.52 -20.02 -0.78
N VAL A 30 21.44 -19.59 -0.16
CA VAL A 30 21.28 -19.64 1.29
C VAL A 30 20.10 -20.55 1.60
N GLY A 31 20.30 -21.51 2.49
CA GLY A 31 19.25 -22.35 3.06
C GLY A 31 19.01 -21.98 4.52
N LEU A 32 17.75 -21.87 4.92
CA LEU A 32 17.37 -21.64 6.31
C LEU A 32 16.97 -22.96 6.96
N THR A 33 17.69 -23.39 7.99
CA THR A 33 17.40 -24.62 8.74
C THR A 33 16.19 -24.47 9.67
N PRO A 34 15.61 -25.58 10.18
CA PRO A 34 14.55 -25.52 11.20
C PRO A 34 14.93 -24.74 12.46
N ASN A 35 16.22 -24.73 12.80
CA ASN A 35 16.77 -23.96 13.93
C ASN A 35 17.11 -22.51 13.56
N LYS A 36 16.58 -22.00 12.43
CA LYS A 36 16.79 -20.63 11.91
C LYS A 36 18.26 -20.25 11.69
N LYS A 37 19.13 -21.24 11.44
CA LYS A 37 20.53 -21.01 11.03
C LYS A 37 20.65 -21.04 9.53
N GLU A 38 21.43 -20.12 8.97
CA GLU A 38 21.72 -20.04 7.54
C GLU A 38 22.86 -20.99 7.15
N GLN A 39 22.68 -21.71 6.05
CA GLN A 39 23.71 -22.48 5.37
C GLN A 39 23.95 -21.88 3.99
N THR A 40 25.20 -21.55 3.69
CA THR A 40 25.56 -20.79 2.48
C THR A 40 26.40 -21.63 1.53
N ILE A 41 26.00 -21.68 0.26
CA ILE A 41 26.75 -22.28 -0.85
C ILE A 41 27.15 -21.17 -1.81
N ILE A 42 28.44 -21.01 -2.05
CA ILE A 42 28.96 -20.15 -3.12
C ILE A 42 29.00 -20.98 -4.40
N LEU A 43 28.33 -20.50 -5.45
CA LEU A 43 28.31 -21.17 -6.75
C LEU A 43 29.57 -20.82 -7.54
N SER A 44 30.15 -21.84 -8.19
CA SER A 44 31.34 -21.67 -9.04
C SER A 44 30.99 -22.07 -10.48
N PRO A 45 30.26 -21.21 -11.23
CA PRO A 45 29.85 -21.54 -12.59
C PRO A 45 31.07 -21.68 -13.50
N THR A 46 31.13 -22.76 -14.27
CA THR A 46 32.17 -23.00 -15.28
C THR A 46 31.90 -22.30 -16.62
N GLY A 47 30.92 -21.40 -16.66
CA GLY A 47 30.44 -20.70 -17.87
C GLY A 47 29.39 -19.64 -17.55
N ASP A 48 28.39 -19.49 -18.42
CA ASP A 48 27.30 -18.52 -18.27
C ASP A 48 26.57 -18.69 -16.93
N SER A 49 26.69 -17.67 -16.07
CA SER A 49 26.11 -17.65 -14.73
C SER A 49 24.58 -17.71 -14.76
N SER A 50 23.93 -17.11 -15.76
CA SER A 50 22.47 -17.11 -15.87
C SER A 50 21.95 -18.52 -16.15
N LYS A 51 22.57 -19.22 -17.11
CA LYS A 51 22.26 -20.63 -17.40
C LYS A 51 22.60 -21.55 -16.24
N TYR A 52 23.59 -21.19 -15.42
CA TYR A 52 23.94 -21.93 -14.21
C TYR A 52 22.84 -21.81 -13.16
N ILE A 53 22.34 -20.60 -12.92
CA ILE A 53 21.21 -20.34 -12.01
C ILE A 53 19.94 -21.05 -12.49
N GLU A 54 19.64 -21.03 -13.80
CA GLU A 54 18.52 -21.79 -14.35
C GLU A 54 18.66 -23.29 -14.09
N ALA A 55 19.87 -23.84 -14.20
CA ALA A 55 20.13 -25.25 -13.90
C ALA A 55 19.95 -25.56 -12.41
N VAL A 56 20.38 -24.67 -11.52
CA VAL A 56 20.13 -24.76 -10.06
C VAL A 56 18.62 -24.79 -9.79
N GLN A 57 17.88 -23.80 -10.29
CA GLN A 57 16.44 -23.69 -10.07
C GLN A 57 15.69 -24.92 -10.62
N LYS A 58 16.11 -25.41 -11.80
CA LYS A 58 15.54 -26.64 -12.38
C LYS A 58 15.78 -27.85 -11.48
N LEU A 59 16.96 -27.98 -10.88
CA LEU A 59 17.27 -29.04 -9.92
C LEU A 59 16.37 -28.93 -8.68
N LEU A 60 16.27 -27.73 -8.07
CA LEU A 60 15.44 -27.48 -6.90
C LEU A 60 13.98 -27.86 -7.17
N VAL A 61 13.39 -27.34 -8.25
CA VAL A 61 12.01 -27.66 -8.67
C VAL A 61 11.81 -29.16 -8.84
N THR A 62 12.73 -29.84 -9.53
CA THR A 62 12.59 -31.28 -9.82
C THR A 62 12.65 -32.12 -8.54
N GLN A 63 13.52 -31.77 -7.59
CA GLN A 63 13.67 -32.51 -6.33
C GLN A 63 12.50 -32.26 -5.37
N ILE A 64 11.96 -31.04 -5.35
CA ILE A 64 10.93 -30.64 -4.38
C ILE A 64 9.52 -31.02 -4.85
N LEU A 65 9.23 -30.83 -6.14
CA LEU A 65 7.89 -31.00 -6.71
C LEU A 65 7.76 -32.29 -7.55
N GLY A 66 8.86 -33.03 -7.72
CA GLY A 66 8.92 -34.21 -8.57
C GLY A 66 9.00 -33.90 -10.07
N GLY A 67 9.13 -34.96 -10.88
CA GLY A 67 9.34 -34.89 -12.33
C GLY A 67 8.16 -34.39 -13.18
N MET A 68 7.15 -33.74 -12.59
CA MET A 68 5.98 -33.25 -13.32
C MET A 68 6.25 -31.93 -14.05
N GLY A 69 6.92 -32.02 -15.20
CA GLY A 69 6.81 -31.03 -16.28
C GLY A 69 7.67 -29.77 -16.18
N GLY A 70 8.55 -29.66 -15.19
CA GLY A 70 9.62 -28.67 -15.12
C GLY A 70 9.19 -27.20 -14.95
N TYR A 71 10.18 -26.37 -14.63
CA TYR A 71 10.09 -24.91 -14.64
C TYR A 71 10.05 -24.38 -16.09
N PRO A 72 9.23 -23.37 -16.45
CA PRO A 72 8.27 -22.60 -15.64
C PRO A 72 6.82 -23.12 -15.71
N SER A 73 6.57 -24.23 -16.39
CA SER A 73 5.24 -24.78 -16.65
C SER A 73 4.44 -25.14 -15.39
N TYR A 74 5.13 -25.43 -14.28
CA TYR A 74 4.51 -25.68 -12.98
C TYR A 74 3.88 -24.42 -12.37
N LEU A 75 4.58 -23.28 -12.37
CA LEU A 75 4.05 -22.01 -11.82
C LEU A 75 2.79 -21.54 -12.57
N LYS A 76 2.75 -21.72 -13.90
CA LYS A 76 1.57 -21.37 -14.71
C LYS A 76 0.34 -22.26 -14.44
N ARG A 77 0.55 -23.54 -14.11
CA ARG A 77 -0.54 -24.46 -13.70
C ARG A 77 -0.98 -24.21 -12.26
N TRP A 78 -0.03 -23.88 -11.40
CA TRP A 78 -0.25 -23.53 -10.00
C TRP A 78 -1.14 -22.28 -9.84
N SER A 79 -0.87 -21.22 -10.60
CA SER A 79 -1.72 -20.01 -10.65
C SER A 79 -3.17 -20.31 -11.10
N ARG A 80 -3.40 -21.39 -11.86
CA ARG A 80 -4.72 -21.80 -12.36
C ARG A 80 -5.49 -22.74 -11.42
N MET A 81 -4.81 -23.49 -10.55
CA MET A 81 -5.45 -24.53 -9.73
C MET A 81 -6.06 -24.02 -8.41
N GLY A 82 -5.84 -22.74 -8.05
CA GLY A 82 -6.68 -21.99 -7.11
C GLY A 82 -6.71 -22.45 -5.64
N GLN A 83 -6.20 -23.64 -5.30
CA GLN A 83 -6.15 -24.14 -3.93
C GLN A 83 -4.88 -24.94 -3.68
N VAL A 84 -4.18 -24.59 -2.60
CA VAL A 84 -2.98 -25.29 -2.13
C VAL A 84 -3.28 -25.72 -0.70
N GLU A 85 -3.26 -27.02 -0.41
CA GLU A 85 -3.21 -27.50 0.98
C GLU A 85 -1.99 -26.89 1.69
N SER A 86 -2.15 -26.44 2.93
CA SER A 86 -1.12 -25.73 3.71
C SER A 86 0.25 -26.43 3.72
N ALA A 87 0.26 -27.78 3.67
CA ALA A 87 1.47 -28.61 3.63
C ALA A 87 2.41 -28.31 2.44
N ASN A 88 1.90 -27.77 1.33
CA ASN A 88 2.69 -27.50 0.13
C ASN A 88 3.39 -26.13 0.14
N LEU A 89 3.01 -25.19 1.02
CA LEU A 89 3.58 -23.84 1.04
C LEU A 89 5.05 -23.83 1.45
N LYS A 90 5.43 -24.62 2.46
CA LYS A 90 6.83 -24.76 2.90
C LYS A 90 7.71 -25.32 1.78
N SER A 91 7.22 -26.34 1.06
CA SER A 91 7.92 -26.91 -0.09
C SER A 91 8.19 -25.87 -1.18
N LEU A 92 7.22 -25.00 -1.49
CA LEU A 92 7.42 -23.93 -2.48
C LEU A 92 8.55 -22.97 -2.10
N LEU A 93 8.73 -22.67 -0.82
CA LEU A 93 9.82 -21.81 -0.35
C LEU A 93 11.20 -22.45 -0.45
N LYS A 94 11.30 -23.76 -0.69
CA LYS A 94 12.58 -24.44 -0.99
C LYS A 94 12.99 -24.30 -2.46
N ILE A 95 12.13 -23.79 -3.34
CA ILE A 95 12.41 -23.76 -4.79
C ILE A 95 13.51 -22.76 -5.16
N GLY A 96 13.84 -21.80 -4.27
CA GLY A 96 14.87 -20.79 -4.56
C GLY A 96 14.47 -19.83 -5.68
N ASN A 97 13.17 -19.61 -5.88
CA ASN A 97 12.62 -18.73 -6.90
C ASN A 97 11.67 -17.70 -6.27
N ILE A 98 11.90 -16.43 -6.57
CA ILE A 98 11.11 -15.32 -6.04
C ILE A 98 9.63 -15.40 -6.41
N GLU A 99 9.29 -15.93 -7.59
CA GLU A 99 7.90 -16.14 -8.02
C GLU A 99 7.18 -17.13 -7.10
N ALA A 100 7.89 -18.13 -6.57
CA ALA A 100 7.32 -19.05 -5.59
C ALA A 100 7.06 -18.35 -4.24
N VAL A 101 7.90 -17.38 -3.86
CA VAL A 101 7.71 -16.58 -2.65
C VAL A 101 6.51 -15.65 -2.80
N VAL A 102 6.37 -14.98 -3.96
CA VAL A 102 5.20 -14.15 -4.29
C VAL A 102 3.92 -14.99 -4.32
N ALA A 103 3.99 -16.18 -4.88
CA ALA A 103 2.91 -17.16 -4.86
C ALA A 103 2.47 -17.52 -3.43
N VAL A 104 3.43 -17.89 -2.57
CA VAL A 104 3.14 -18.25 -1.17
C VAL A 104 2.62 -17.05 -0.39
N SER A 105 3.19 -15.85 -0.59
CA SER A 105 2.70 -14.64 0.07
C SER A 105 1.25 -14.36 -0.30
N ASN A 106 0.84 -14.54 -1.57
CA ASN A 106 -0.54 -14.37 -2.04
C ASN A 106 -1.52 -15.50 -1.64
N SER A 107 -1.05 -16.61 -1.07
CA SER A 107 -1.90 -17.74 -0.71
C SER A 107 -2.94 -17.40 0.35
N GLN A 108 -4.20 -17.81 0.16
CA GLN A 108 -5.24 -17.70 1.20
C GLN A 108 -4.91 -18.51 2.45
N ASN A 109 -4.09 -19.56 2.30
CA ASN A 109 -3.68 -20.47 3.37
C ASN A 109 -2.34 -20.08 4.03
N LEU A 110 -1.82 -18.86 3.77
CA LEU A 110 -0.67 -18.34 4.51
C LEU A 110 -1.00 -18.25 6.00
N ASN A 111 -0.10 -18.76 6.83
CA ASN A 111 -0.24 -18.80 8.28
C ASN A 111 1.09 -18.45 8.96
N ASP A 112 1.08 -18.38 10.30
CA ASP A 112 2.23 -18.00 11.11
C ASP A 112 3.43 -18.92 10.93
N GLU A 113 3.22 -20.23 10.71
CA GLU A 113 4.32 -21.19 10.55
C GLU A 113 5.20 -20.93 9.32
N VAL A 114 4.65 -20.27 8.30
CA VAL A 114 5.32 -20.03 7.02
C VAL A 114 5.66 -18.55 6.83
N LEU A 115 5.04 -17.64 7.59
CA LEU A 115 5.23 -16.19 7.46
C LEU A 115 6.69 -15.76 7.58
N ASP A 116 7.40 -16.23 8.62
CA ASP A 116 8.82 -15.96 8.80
C ASP A 116 9.65 -16.39 7.59
N LEU A 117 9.33 -17.57 7.03
CA LEU A 117 10.05 -18.16 5.92
C LEU A 117 9.82 -17.35 4.64
N VAL A 118 8.58 -16.90 4.41
CA VAL A 118 8.24 -16.02 3.28
C VAL A 118 9.05 -14.72 3.37
N TRP A 119 9.03 -14.07 4.53
CA TRP A 119 9.75 -12.81 4.72
C TRP A 119 11.26 -12.97 4.57
N TRP A 120 11.81 -14.04 5.14
CA TRP A 120 13.22 -14.38 4.97
C TRP A 120 13.59 -14.64 3.50
N CYS A 121 12.77 -15.42 2.77
CA CYS A 121 12.99 -15.69 1.34
C CYS A 121 12.89 -14.42 0.47
N ALA A 122 12.14 -13.41 0.88
CA ALA A 122 12.04 -12.14 0.18
C ALA A 122 13.29 -11.25 0.33
N THR A 123 14.18 -11.54 1.29
CA THR A 123 15.32 -10.68 1.63
C THR A 123 16.31 -10.48 0.48
N ASN A 124 16.80 -9.25 0.26
CA ASN A 124 17.74 -8.90 -0.81
C ASN A 124 17.22 -9.29 -2.22
N THR A 125 15.91 -9.18 -2.43
CA THR A 125 15.29 -9.36 -3.74
C THR A 125 14.63 -8.05 -4.17
N ASP A 126 14.53 -7.82 -5.48
CA ASP A 126 13.86 -6.63 -6.01
C ASP A 126 12.35 -6.57 -5.66
N GLN A 127 11.79 -7.71 -5.22
CA GLN A 127 10.39 -7.87 -4.84
C GLN A 127 10.14 -7.72 -3.33
N GLN A 128 11.18 -7.49 -2.50
CA GLN A 128 11.04 -7.47 -1.04
C GLN A 128 10.04 -6.42 -0.56
N ALA A 129 10.11 -5.20 -1.09
CA ALA A 129 9.19 -4.13 -0.73
C ALA A 129 7.74 -4.42 -1.18
N GLU A 130 7.56 -5.05 -2.35
CA GLU A 130 6.24 -5.41 -2.86
C GLU A 130 5.60 -6.54 -2.02
N ILE A 131 6.37 -7.59 -1.73
CA ILE A 131 5.97 -8.68 -0.83
C ILE A 131 5.64 -8.12 0.55
N GLY A 132 6.46 -7.21 1.08
CA GLY A 132 6.24 -6.57 2.38
C GLY A 132 4.91 -5.79 2.42
N ARG A 133 4.66 -4.94 1.42
CA ARG A 133 3.39 -4.21 1.31
C ARG A 133 2.21 -5.18 1.27
N PHE A 134 2.31 -6.23 0.44
CA PHE A 134 1.26 -7.23 0.32
C PHE A 134 1.00 -7.94 1.65
N LEU A 135 2.05 -8.40 2.35
CA LEU A 135 1.92 -9.09 3.64
C LEU A 135 1.25 -8.20 4.70
N LEU A 136 1.58 -6.90 4.75
CA LEU A 136 0.95 -5.95 5.68
C LEU A 136 -0.53 -5.64 5.38
N THR A 137 -1.08 -6.07 4.23
CA THR A 137 -2.53 -6.02 4.00
C THR A 137 -3.31 -7.02 4.86
N ARG A 138 -2.62 -8.01 5.46
CA ARG A 138 -3.23 -9.08 6.24
C ARG A 138 -3.21 -8.74 7.73
N ASN A 139 -4.39 -8.71 8.34
CA ASN A 139 -4.55 -8.35 9.76
C ASN A 139 -3.73 -9.20 10.74
N PHE A 140 -3.52 -10.50 10.48
CA PHE A 140 -2.72 -11.34 11.37
C PHE A 140 -1.22 -11.00 11.29
N VAL A 141 -0.73 -10.58 10.12
CA VAL A 141 0.67 -10.17 9.93
C VAL A 141 0.96 -8.88 10.70
N VAL A 142 0.04 -7.93 10.67
CA VAL A 142 0.15 -6.65 11.41
C VAL A 142 0.36 -6.89 12.92
N LYS A 143 -0.27 -7.94 13.46
CA LYS A 143 -0.17 -8.31 14.88
C LYS A 143 1.02 -9.22 15.19
N HIS A 144 1.70 -9.73 14.17
CA HIS A 144 2.84 -10.63 14.30
C HIS A 144 4.15 -9.85 14.39
N GLU A 145 5.19 -10.44 14.98
CA GLU A 145 6.52 -9.81 15.08
C GLU A 145 7.12 -9.48 13.71
N VAL A 146 6.92 -10.37 12.73
CA VAL A 146 7.29 -10.15 11.32
C VAL A 146 6.64 -8.90 10.74
N GLY A 147 5.42 -8.54 11.16
CA GLY A 147 4.78 -7.31 10.73
C GLY A 147 5.63 -6.08 11.07
N LYS A 148 6.21 -6.03 12.27
CA LYS A 148 7.12 -4.96 12.70
C LYS A 148 8.40 -4.95 11.87
N GLN A 149 9.00 -6.12 11.62
CA GLN A 149 10.19 -6.23 10.78
C GLN A 149 9.94 -5.73 9.34
N ILE A 150 8.77 -6.07 8.78
CA ILE A 150 8.36 -5.58 7.45
C ILE A 150 8.16 -4.06 7.48
N ALA A 151 7.50 -3.54 8.52
CA ALA A 151 7.26 -2.11 8.68
C ALA A 151 8.57 -1.31 8.79
N ASP A 152 9.54 -1.79 9.57
CA ASP A 152 10.85 -1.18 9.71
C ASP A 152 11.59 -1.14 8.37
N TYR A 153 11.61 -2.27 7.64
CA TYR A 153 12.19 -2.33 6.30
C TYR A 153 11.52 -1.35 5.33
N LEU A 154 10.19 -1.32 5.28
CA LEU A 154 9.44 -0.44 4.37
C LEU A 154 9.63 1.05 4.71
N LEU A 155 9.76 1.38 6.00
CA LEU A 155 10.05 2.73 6.45
C LEU A 155 11.44 3.19 6.00
N GLU A 156 12.45 2.31 6.08
CA GLU A 156 13.80 2.56 5.56
C GLU A 156 13.85 2.62 4.03
N PHE A 157 13.02 1.82 3.36
CA PHE A 157 12.94 1.77 1.90
C PHE A 157 12.17 2.96 1.29
N LEU A 158 11.27 3.58 2.05
CA LEU A 158 10.38 4.66 1.61
C LEU A 158 11.06 5.80 0.82
N PRO A 159 12.27 6.30 1.22
CA PRO A 159 12.97 7.36 0.48
C PRO A 159 13.38 6.96 -0.95
N PHE A 160 13.50 5.66 -1.22
CA PHE A 160 13.86 5.11 -2.53
C PHE A 160 12.63 4.76 -3.39
N THR A 161 11.42 5.02 -2.89
CA THR A 161 10.18 4.77 -3.63
C THR A 161 9.81 6.01 -4.46
N ASP A 162 9.87 5.86 -5.79
CA ASP A 162 9.51 6.91 -6.74
C ASP A 162 8.01 6.89 -7.09
N ASP A 163 7.40 5.71 -7.13
CA ASP A 163 5.98 5.57 -7.46
C ASP A 163 5.10 6.18 -6.38
N THR A 164 4.21 7.08 -6.80
CA THR A 164 3.38 7.86 -5.87
C THR A 164 2.28 7.03 -5.24
N THR A 165 1.72 6.06 -5.94
CA THR A 165 0.71 5.15 -5.40
C THR A 165 1.34 4.28 -4.31
N GLN A 166 2.53 3.71 -4.56
CA GLN A 166 3.28 2.94 -3.58
C GLN A 166 3.66 3.77 -2.35
N LEU A 167 3.98 5.06 -2.49
CA LEU A 167 4.24 5.93 -1.34
C LEU A 167 2.99 6.10 -0.46
N ILE A 168 1.84 6.34 -1.08
CA ILE A 168 0.57 6.47 -0.36
C ILE A 168 0.25 5.15 0.35
N ASP A 169 0.28 4.04 -0.38
CA ASP A 169 -0.05 2.71 0.14
C ASP A 169 0.89 2.29 1.26
N THR A 170 2.20 2.46 1.06
CA THR A 170 3.19 2.14 2.10
C THR A 170 2.95 2.99 3.35
N THR A 171 2.68 4.28 3.20
CA THR A 171 2.38 5.15 4.36
C THR A 171 1.14 4.68 5.09
N ASN A 172 0.07 4.38 4.37
CA ASN A 172 -1.16 3.84 4.94
C ASN A 172 -0.90 2.53 5.72
N LEU A 173 -0.15 1.61 5.11
CA LEU A 173 0.23 0.31 5.69
C LEU A 173 1.17 0.42 6.90
N LEU A 174 1.99 1.45 6.99
CA LEU A 174 2.88 1.68 8.13
C LEU A 174 2.13 2.28 9.33
N LEU A 175 1.02 2.98 9.09
CA LEU A 175 0.24 3.65 10.13
C LEU A 175 -0.69 2.72 10.92
N GLN A 176 -0.70 1.42 10.60
CA GLN A 176 -1.50 0.41 11.28
C GLN A 176 -0.98 0.14 12.69
N ASP A 177 -1.89 0.13 13.66
CA ASP A 177 -1.63 -0.22 15.06
C ASP A 177 -0.32 0.42 15.60
N ASP A 178 0.56 -0.42 16.16
CA ASP A 178 1.88 -0.07 16.70
C ASP A 178 3.03 -0.54 15.80
N LEU A 179 2.78 -0.74 14.49
CA LEU A 179 3.82 -1.17 13.53
C LEU A 179 5.02 -0.23 13.49
N ILE A 180 4.76 1.07 13.59
CA ILE A 180 5.81 2.09 13.70
C ILE A 180 5.62 2.95 14.95
N THR A 181 6.74 3.43 15.49
CA THR A 181 6.76 4.32 16.65
C THR A 181 6.08 5.67 16.37
N GLN A 182 5.60 6.34 17.42
CA GLN A 182 5.05 7.69 17.28
C GLN A 182 6.04 8.68 16.65
N SER A 183 7.34 8.59 17.00
CA SER A 183 8.39 9.41 16.40
C SER A 183 8.51 9.20 14.88
N ALA A 184 8.33 7.97 14.41
CA ALA A 184 8.29 7.67 12.97
C ALA A 184 7.03 8.27 12.32
N LYS A 185 5.86 8.17 12.97
CA LYS A 185 4.61 8.81 12.50
C LYS A 185 4.80 10.33 12.36
N ASP A 186 5.36 10.99 13.36
CA ASP A 186 5.58 12.44 13.34
C ASP A 186 6.56 12.86 12.22
N ARG A 187 7.60 12.05 11.98
CA ARG A 187 8.57 12.26 10.91
C ARG A 187 7.91 12.16 9.54
N LEU A 188 7.10 11.13 9.30
CA LEU A 188 6.35 10.96 8.05
C LEU A 188 5.35 12.10 7.83
N TRP A 189 4.63 12.51 8.88
CA TRP A 189 3.72 13.65 8.82
C TRP A 189 4.43 14.95 8.40
N LYS A 190 5.60 15.21 9.00
CA LYS A 190 6.43 16.37 8.65
C LYS A 190 6.93 16.31 7.20
N GLN A 191 7.34 15.13 6.72
CA GLN A 191 7.70 14.93 5.31
C GLN A 191 6.51 15.18 4.37
N GLY A 192 5.30 14.80 4.81
CA GLY A 192 4.05 15.03 4.09
C GLY A 192 3.77 16.49 3.75
N GLN A 193 4.24 17.42 4.56
CA GLN A 193 4.12 18.85 4.28
C GLN A 193 4.83 19.28 2.99
N ARG A 194 5.84 18.52 2.56
CA ARG A 194 6.55 18.72 1.28
C ARG A 194 6.06 17.75 0.21
N LYS A 195 5.87 16.47 0.54
CA LYS A 195 5.43 15.41 -0.38
C LYS A 195 4.03 14.92 0.02
N THR A 196 3.00 15.48 -0.62
CA THR A 196 1.60 15.28 -0.22
C THR A 196 1.12 13.83 -0.27
N ALA A 197 1.80 12.95 -1.02
CA ALA A 197 1.55 11.50 -1.02
C ALA A 197 1.55 10.90 0.40
N PHE A 198 2.46 11.34 1.27
CA PHE A 198 2.46 10.88 2.66
C PHE A 198 1.20 11.34 3.39
N LEU A 199 0.76 12.59 3.21
CA LEU A 199 -0.47 13.09 3.84
C LEU A 199 -1.70 12.32 3.37
N VAL A 200 -1.75 11.90 2.10
CA VAL A 200 -2.84 11.04 1.60
C VAL A 200 -2.89 9.73 2.39
N GLY A 201 -1.75 9.08 2.61
CA GLY A 201 -1.71 7.85 3.41
C GLY A 201 -2.20 8.05 4.86
N PHE A 202 -1.94 9.22 5.46
CA PHE A 202 -2.48 9.57 6.77
C PHE A 202 -4.00 9.77 6.76
N ILE A 203 -4.52 10.56 5.82
CA ILE A 203 -5.96 10.85 5.79
C ILE A 203 -6.79 9.62 5.41
N GLU A 204 -6.21 8.62 4.76
CA GLU A 204 -6.90 7.35 4.52
C GLU A 204 -6.91 6.43 5.72
N ARG A 205 -5.81 6.35 6.47
CA ARG A 205 -5.70 5.40 7.59
C ARG A 205 -6.24 5.94 8.89
N ASN A 206 -5.90 7.18 9.21
CA ASN A 206 -6.03 7.76 10.55
C ASN A 206 -6.96 8.98 10.55
N VAL A 207 -8.07 8.92 9.81
CA VAL A 207 -9.07 10.01 9.68
C VAL A 207 -9.46 10.64 11.02
N ASN A 208 -9.53 9.83 12.09
CA ASN A 208 -9.91 10.26 13.44
C ASN A 208 -8.74 10.33 14.44
N ASN A 209 -7.50 10.21 13.96
CA ASN A 209 -6.28 10.21 14.79
C ASN A 209 -5.09 10.81 14.04
N LEU A 210 -5.31 11.94 13.38
CA LEU A 210 -4.29 12.72 12.68
C LEU A 210 -3.44 13.52 13.69
N PRO A 211 -2.13 13.71 13.42
CA PRO A 211 -1.25 14.52 14.26
C PRO A 211 -1.71 15.99 14.39
N ASN A 212 -1.89 16.46 15.62
CA ASN A 212 -2.32 17.83 15.92
C ASN A 212 -1.13 18.76 16.22
N ASN A 213 -0.25 18.96 15.26
CA ASN A 213 0.97 19.78 15.46
C ASN A 213 0.69 21.29 15.58
N ASP A 214 -0.45 21.74 15.05
CA ASP A 214 -0.81 23.17 14.99
C ASP A 214 -1.76 23.60 16.14
N ASN A 215 -1.97 22.74 17.14
CA ASN A 215 -2.94 22.95 18.23
C ASN A 215 -4.32 23.35 17.70
N THR A 216 -4.77 22.70 16.63
CA THR A 216 -6.12 22.86 16.11
C THR A 216 -7.11 22.43 17.18
N ILE A 217 -8.13 23.26 17.39
CA ILE A 217 -9.20 23.01 18.35
C ILE A 217 -10.52 22.76 17.62
N ALA A 218 -11.46 22.10 18.29
CA ALA A 218 -12.83 21.96 17.82
C ALA A 218 -13.52 23.33 17.69
N LEU A 219 -14.46 23.43 16.74
CA LEU A 219 -15.31 24.61 16.59
C LEU A 219 -16.58 24.45 17.43
N ASN A 220 -16.93 25.48 18.19
CA ASN A 220 -18.14 25.49 19.01
C ASN A 220 -19.38 25.73 18.14
N SER A 221 -20.09 24.66 17.80
CA SER A 221 -21.42 24.75 17.18
C SER A 221 -22.26 23.54 17.53
N ASN A 222 -23.50 23.78 17.95
CA ASN A 222 -24.46 22.76 18.37
C ASN A 222 -25.27 22.19 17.17
N ILE A 223 -24.84 22.46 15.94
CA ILE A 223 -25.51 21.96 14.74
C ILE A 223 -25.04 20.52 14.50
N LYS A 224 -25.95 19.56 14.64
CA LYS A 224 -25.67 18.12 14.46
C LYS A 224 -25.08 17.81 13.09
N GLU A 225 -25.54 18.49 12.05
CA GLU A 225 -25.03 18.33 10.69
C GLU A 225 -23.58 18.77 10.54
N LEU A 226 -22.99 19.48 11.50
CA LEU A 226 -21.59 19.93 11.43
C LEU A 226 -20.71 19.23 12.46
N GLU A 227 -21.23 18.26 13.22
CA GLU A 227 -20.49 17.61 14.30
C GLU A 227 -19.17 16.97 13.83
N CYS A 228 -19.21 16.22 12.73
CA CYS A 228 -18.00 15.57 12.20
C CYS A 228 -16.93 16.60 11.80
N VAL A 229 -17.32 17.68 11.11
CA VAL A 229 -16.38 18.71 10.65
C VAL A 229 -15.93 19.65 11.76
N ASN A 230 -16.74 19.86 12.80
CA ASN A 230 -16.42 20.75 13.93
C ASN A 230 -15.54 20.08 14.99
N SER A 231 -15.47 18.74 15.01
CA SER A 231 -14.55 18.03 15.89
C SER A 231 -13.09 18.44 15.65
N GLU A 232 -12.22 18.28 16.66
CA GLU A 232 -10.78 18.56 16.52
C GLU A 232 -10.18 17.83 15.30
N GLN A 233 -10.45 16.53 15.20
CA GLN A 233 -9.93 15.68 14.14
C GLN A 233 -10.54 16.01 12.78
N GLY A 234 -11.83 16.38 12.74
CA GLY A 234 -12.46 16.90 11.52
C GLY A 234 -11.80 18.18 11.03
N GLN A 235 -11.49 19.11 11.93
CA GLN A 235 -10.77 20.33 11.58
C GLN A 235 -9.36 20.03 11.05
N ILE A 236 -8.61 19.13 11.69
CA ILE A 236 -7.28 18.71 11.22
C ILE A 236 -7.37 18.07 9.83
N LEU A 237 -8.34 17.17 9.62
CA LEU A 237 -8.55 16.49 8.35
C LEU A 237 -8.86 17.49 7.23
N LEU A 238 -9.85 18.36 7.43
CA LEU A 238 -10.26 19.33 6.40
C LEU A 238 -9.13 20.31 6.05
N LYS A 239 -8.37 20.78 7.05
CA LYS A 239 -7.17 21.61 6.82
C LYS A 239 -6.11 20.85 6.03
N THR A 240 -5.87 19.58 6.37
CA THR A 240 -4.90 18.71 5.68
C THR A 240 -5.30 18.49 4.23
N ILE A 241 -6.57 18.18 3.96
CA ILE A 241 -7.13 18.03 2.61
C ILE A 241 -6.97 19.34 1.82
N ALA A 242 -7.27 20.50 2.44
CA ALA A 242 -7.06 21.79 1.80
C ALA A 242 -5.59 22.02 1.39
N VAL A 243 -4.64 21.62 2.24
CA VAL A 243 -3.19 21.68 1.94
C VAL A 243 -2.82 20.75 0.78
N ILE A 244 -3.32 19.51 0.75
CA ILE A 244 -3.06 18.55 -0.32
C ILE A 244 -3.57 19.10 -1.65
N LEU A 245 -4.83 19.53 -1.70
CA LEU A 245 -5.47 20.04 -2.91
C LEU A 245 -4.79 21.32 -3.44
N LYS A 246 -4.21 22.17 -2.57
CA LYS A 246 -3.43 23.35 -3.01
C LYS A 246 -2.13 22.97 -3.74
N LYS A 247 -1.54 21.83 -3.37
CA LYS A 247 -0.23 21.38 -3.87
C LYS A 247 -0.35 20.27 -4.93
N ILE A 248 -1.56 19.93 -5.38
CA ILE A 248 -1.78 18.79 -6.25
C ILE A 248 -0.99 18.85 -7.55
N ASN A 249 -0.24 17.80 -7.84
CA ASN A 249 0.61 17.67 -9.03
C ASN A 249 0.55 16.27 -9.67
N GLN A 250 -0.21 15.34 -9.09
CA GLN A 250 -0.38 13.98 -9.58
C GLN A 250 -1.83 13.54 -9.40
N GLU A 251 -2.34 12.75 -10.35
CA GLU A 251 -3.76 12.38 -10.38
C GLU A 251 -4.16 11.44 -9.23
N HIS A 252 -3.33 10.46 -8.87
CA HIS A 252 -3.65 9.50 -7.80
C HIS A 252 -3.78 10.18 -6.42
N VAL A 253 -2.97 11.21 -6.17
CA VAL A 253 -3.10 12.05 -4.96
C VAL A 253 -4.45 12.76 -4.97
N LEU A 254 -4.93 13.21 -6.14
CA LEU A 254 -6.18 13.95 -6.27
C LEU A 254 -7.36 13.03 -6.01
N TYR A 255 -7.46 11.94 -6.78
CA TYR A 255 -8.55 10.98 -6.72
C TYR A 255 -8.77 10.50 -5.29
N ARG A 256 -7.72 9.98 -4.65
CA ARG A 256 -7.77 9.45 -3.29
C ARG A 256 -8.15 10.52 -2.26
N THR A 257 -7.65 11.76 -2.42
CA THR A 257 -8.03 12.87 -1.53
C THR A 257 -9.50 13.24 -1.65
N LEU A 258 -10.05 13.26 -2.87
CA LEU A 258 -11.46 13.56 -3.11
C LEU A 258 -12.37 12.45 -2.56
N GLU A 259 -11.98 11.19 -2.72
CA GLU A 259 -12.69 10.04 -2.13
C GLU A 259 -12.73 10.11 -0.61
N VAL A 260 -11.59 10.37 0.04
CA VAL A 260 -11.54 10.52 1.51
C VAL A 260 -12.43 11.68 1.96
N LEU A 261 -12.40 12.82 1.25
CA LEU A 261 -13.21 13.98 1.57
C LEU A 261 -14.70 13.67 1.52
N GLY A 262 -15.18 13.13 0.39
CA GLY A 262 -16.59 12.81 0.17
C GLY A 262 -17.10 11.79 1.19
N ASN A 263 -16.34 10.72 1.41
CA ASN A 263 -16.69 9.67 2.36
C ASN A 263 -16.72 10.17 3.81
N TYR A 264 -15.79 11.04 4.21
CA TYR A 264 -15.76 11.56 5.57
C TYR A 264 -16.97 12.44 5.90
N VAL A 265 -17.36 13.33 4.97
CA VAL A 265 -18.47 14.26 5.19
C VAL A 265 -19.81 13.74 4.66
N ALA A 266 -19.87 12.47 4.28
CA ALA A 266 -21.00 11.82 3.62
C ALA A 266 -22.34 12.11 4.30
N HIS A 267 -23.40 12.15 3.48
CA HIS A 267 -24.75 12.39 3.93
C HIS A 267 -25.71 11.44 3.18
N PRO A 268 -26.67 10.77 3.86
CA PRO A 268 -27.52 9.76 3.22
C PRO A 268 -28.32 10.24 2.00
N MET A 269 -28.65 11.53 1.95
CA MET A 269 -29.40 12.15 0.85
C MET A 269 -28.51 12.78 -0.24
N ILE A 270 -27.19 12.67 -0.13
CA ILE A 270 -26.24 13.21 -1.09
C ILE A 270 -25.57 12.05 -1.80
N GLN A 271 -25.55 12.10 -3.13
CA GLN A 271 -24.81 11.16 -3.96
C GLN A 271 -23.61 11.85 -4.63
N PRO A 272 -22.51 11.12 -4.88
CA PRO A 272 -21.43 11.62 -5.72
C PRO A 272 -21.91 11.92 -7.14
N LEU A 273 -21.41 13.00 -7.75
CA LEU A 273 -21.76 13.41 -9.11
C LEU A 273 -20.51 13.76 -9.92
N THR A 274 -20.66 13.81 -11.25
CA THR A 274 -19.57 14.08 -12.20
C THR A 274 -19.40 15.56 -12.54
N ASP A 275 -20.30 16.43 -12.06
CA ASP A 275 -20.29 17.86 -12.37
C ASP A 275 -20.47 18.73 -11.11
N ILE A 276 -19.59 19.74 -10.96
CA ILE A 276 -19.54 20.56 -9.75
C ILE A 276 -20.77 21.47 -9.59
N GLN A 277 -21.39 21.93 -10.68
CA GLN A 277 -22.65 22.69 -10.60
C GLN A 277 -23.80 21.79 -10.16
N GLN A 278 -23.85 20.54 -10.63
CA GLN A 278 -24.84 19.57 -10.15
C GLN A 278 -24.65 19.26 -8.67
N CYS A 279 -23.41 19.11 -8.20
CA CYS A 279 -23.08 18.98 -6.78
C CYS A 279 -23.63 20.16 -5.95
N GLN A 280 -23.40 21.38 -6.40
CA GLN A 280 -23.92 22.58 -5.75
C GLN A 280 -25.45 22.58 -5.73
N ASN A 281 -26.11 22.30 -6.86
CA ASN A 281 -27.57 22.25 -6.93
C ASN A 281 -28.17 21.19 -6.00
N GLN A 282 -27.55 20.02 -5.91
CA GLN A 282 -27.95 18.97 -4.98
C GLN A 282 -27.83 19.45 -3.53
N ALA A 283 -26.70 20.04 -3.14
CA ALA A 283 -26.49 20.57 -1.80
C ALA A 283 -27.54 21.62 -1.41
N HIS A 284 -27.86 22.55 -2.33
CA HIS A 284 -28.89 23.58 -2.10
C HIS A 284 -30.28 22.98 -1.92
N LYS A 285 -30.67 22.03 -2.79
CA LYS A 285 -31.98 21.36 -2.71
C LYS A 285 -32.15 20.58 -1.41
N ILE A 286 -31.13 19.81 -1.03
CA ILE A 286 -31.19 19.01 0.20
C ILE A 286 -31.19 19.91 1.44
N ALA A 287 -30.37 20.96 1.47
CA ALA A 287 -30.37 21.94 2.56
C ALA A 287 -31.77 22.58 2.73
N ALA A 288 -32.39 23.01 1.63
CA ALA A 288 -33.74 23.59 1.64
C ALA A 288 -34.81 22.59 2.13
N ASN A 289 -34.75 21.33 1.66
CA ASN A 289 -35.68 20.28 2.07
C ASN A 289 -35.58 19.95 3.56
N LEU A 290 -34.39 20.10 4.15
CA LEU A 290 -34.16 19.90 5.58
C LEU A 290 -34.45 21.15 6.43
N GLY A 291 -34.80 22.29 5.80
CA GLY A 291 -35.00 23.57 6.50
C GLY A 291 -33.71 24.16 7.07
N LEU A 292 -32.55 23.82 6.48
CA LEU A 292 -31.23 24.22 6.95
C LEU A 292 -30.65 25.30 6.04
N GLU A 293 -30.69 26.57 6.44
CA GLU A 293 -30.22 27.68 5.59
C GLU A 293 -28.73 28.02 5.73
N GLY A 294 -28.02 27.42 6.69
CA GLY A 294 -26.63 27.77 7.01
C GLY A 294 -25.64 27.48 5.87
N GLU A 295 -24.84 28.49 5.49
CA GLU A 295 -23.80 28.35 4.46
C GLU A 295 -22.77 27.24 4.76
N LYS A 296 -22.42 27.04 6.04
CA LYS A 296 -21.56 25.92 6.47
C LYS A 296 -22.21 24.55 6.17
N ILE A 297 -23.53 24.44 6.30
CA ILE A 297 -24.26 23.19 6.01
C ILE A 297 -24.25 22.91 4.51
N LYS A 298 -24.55 23.93 3.68
CA LYS A 298 -24.46 23.81 2.22
C LYS A 298 -23.04 23.44 1.77
N ALA A 299 -22.01 24.02 2.38
CA ALA A 299 -20.62 23.68 2.12
C ALA A 299 -20.31 22.22 2.48
N ARG A 300 -20.74 21.72 3.64
CA ARG A 300 -20.59 20.29 3.98
C ARG A 300 -21.31 19.40 2.95
N LEU A 301 -22.56 19.70 2.63
CA LEU A 301 -23.36 18.91 1.67
C LEU A 301 -22.76 18.92 0.27
N LEU A 302 -22.16 20.04 -0.16
CA LEU A 302 -21.38 20.11 -1.39
C LEU A 302 -20.20 19.13 -1.33
N LEU A 303 -19.40 19.18 -0.26
CA LEU A 303 -18.25 18.29 -0.11
C LEU A 303 -18.65 16.82 -0.03
N ALA A 304 -19.84 16.49 0.49
CA ALA A 304 -20.36 15.12 0.54
C ALA A 304 -20.65 14.50 -0.84
N SER A 305 -20.78 15.33 -1.88
CA SER A 305 -20.94 14.89 -3.27
C SER A 305 -19.64 14.81 -4.06
N VAL A 306 -18.51 15.18 -3.44
CA VAL A 306 -17.20 15.18 -4.07
C VAL A 306 -16.64 13.75 -4.13
N SER A 307 -16.10 13.37 -5.28
CA SER A 307 -15.43 12.10 -5.53
C SER A 307 -14.46 12.27 -6.70
N GLU A 308 -13.71 11.22 -7.04
CA GLU A 308 -12.85 11.23 -8.23
C GLU A 308 -13.65 11.44 -9.53
N GLN A 309 -14.96 11.13 -9.53
CA GLN A 309 -15.84 11.25 -10.69
C GLN A 309 -15.91 12.68 -11.26
N LEU A 310 -15.67 13.69 -10.42
CA LEU A 310 -15.63 15.11 -10.82
C LEU A 310 -14.45 15.45 -11.74
N VAL A 311 -13.38 14.64 -11.72
CA VAL A 311 -12.09 15.02 -12.30
C VAL A 311 -11.56 13.99 -13.28
N VAL A 312 -11.96 12.71 -13.16
CA VAL A 312 -11.38 11.60 -13.94
C VAL A 312 -11.56 11.81 -15.44
N SER A 313 -12.75 12.22 -15.90
CA SER A 313 -13.04 12.44 -17.32
C SER A 313 -12.16 13.54 -17.93
N THR A 314 -11.93 14.61 -17.17
CA THR A 314 -11.11 15.74 -17.61
C THR A 314 -9.63 15.40 -17.60
N ILE A 315 -9.15 14.64 -16.62
CA ILE A 315 -7.76 14.21 -16.56
C ILE A 315 -7.45 13.23 -17.69
N SER A 316 -8.28 12.20 -17.89
CA SER A 316 -8.09 11.22 -18.96
C SER A 316 -8.14 11.87 -20.35
N ALA A 317 -9.10 12.77 -20.59
CA ALA A 317 -9.24 13.44 -21.89
C ALA A 317 -8.05 14.34 -22.26
N HIS A 318 -7.30 14.84 -21.28
CA HIS A 318 -6.21 15.78 -21.50
C HIS A 318 -4.83 15.28 -21.06
N SER A 319 -4.72 14.03 -20.59
CA SER A 319 -3.48 13.43 -20.08
C SER A 319 -2.75 14.37 -19.11
N LEU A 320 -3.49 14.94 -18.15
CA LEU A 320 -2.99 16.01 -17.30
C LEU A 320 -1.95 15.49 -16.29
N ALA A 321 -0.81 16.17 -16.21
CA ALA A 321 0.22 15.92 -15.22
C ALA A 321 0.74 17.22 -14.60
N GLY A 322 1.31 17.15 -13.39
CA GLY A 322 1.97 18.28 -12.75
C GLY A 322 1.03 19.45 -12.45
N SER A 323 1.54 20.67 -12.64
CA SER A 323 0.78 21.91 -12.37
C SER A 323 -0.41 22.13 -13.32
N ALA A 324 -0.46 21.43 -14.47
CA ALA A 324 -1.56 21.53 -15.43
C ALA A 324 -2.88 21.03 -14.84
N ILE A 325 -2.83 20.03 -13.94
CA ILE A 325 -4.00 19.51 -13.21
C ILE A 325 -4.75 20.65 -12.53
N ARG A 326 -4.05 21.45 -11.70
CA ARG A 326 -4.67 22.57 -10.96
C ARG A 326 -5.25 23.64 -11.86
N LYS A 327 -4.54 23.98 -12.94
CA LYS A 327 -4.97 25.05 -13.85
C LYS A 327 -6.25 24.64 -14.57
N LYS A 328 -6.28 23.41 -15.09
CA LYS A 328 -7.40 22.90 -15.88
C LYS A 328 -8.65 22.61 -15.03
N LEU A 329 -8.46 22.09 -13.81
CA LEU A 329 -9.55 21.76 -12.88
C LEU A 329 -9.91 22.92 -11.94
N SER A 330 -9.50 24.15 -12.23
CA SER A 330 -9.72 25.29 -11.34
C SER A 330 -11.20 25.57 -11.05
N ASN A 331 -12.08 25.31 -12.02
CA ASN A 331 -13.54 25.40 -11.90
C ASN A 331 -14.13 24.38 -10.90
N VAL A 332 -13.50 23.22 -10.75
CA VAL A 332 -13.91 22.16 -9.80
C VAL A 332 -13.24 22.37 -8.44
N LEU A 333 -11.93 22.61 -8.43
CA LEU A 333 -11.14 22.69 -7.19
C LEU A 333 -11.42 23.96 -6.39
N LYS A 334 -11.78 25.08 -7.03
CA LYS A 334 -12.03 26.34 -6.32
C LYS A 334 -13.27 26.27 -5.42
N PRO A 335 -14.45 25.83 -5.88
CA PRO A 335 -15.61 25.62 -5.01
C PRO A 335 -15.32 24.69 -3.82
N ILE A 336 -14.55 23.62 -4.04
CA ILE A 336 -14.14 22.68 -2.98
C ILE A 336 -13.26 23.38 -1.95
N GLN A 337 -12.25 24.14 -2.40
CA GLN A 337 -11.37 24.92 -1.52
C GLN A 337 -12.11 26.01 -0.74
N ASP A 338 -13.06 26.67 -1.36
CA ASP A 338 -13.88 27.71 -0.72
C ASP A 338 -14.77 27.09 0.37
N ALA A 339 -15.38 25.92 0.11
CA ALA A 339 -16.15 25.16 1.10
C ALA A 339 -15.27 24.68 2.27
N LEU A 340 -14.08 24.13 1.99
CA LEU A 340 -13.11 23.72 3.02
C LEU A 340 -12.69 24.90 3.89
N LYS A 341 -12.44 26.07 3.29
CA LYS A 341 -12.09 27.29 4.02
C LYS A 341 -13.23 27.76 4.92
N LEU A 342 -14.46 27.74 4.42
CA LEU A 342 -15.64 28.12 5.18
C LEU A 342 -15.86 27.20 6.40
N LEU A 343 -15.65 25.89 6.24
CA LEU A 343 -15.80 24.90 7.31
C LEU A 343 -14.67 24.91 8.35
N THR A 344 -13.50 25.45 7.98
CA THR A 344 -12.31 25.49 8.87
C THR A 344 -12.06 26.86 9.50
N THR A 345 -12.94 27.81 9.23
CA THR A 345 -12.92 29.14 9.84
C THR A 345 -13.93 29.15 11.00
N PRO A 346 -13.57 29.64 12.20
CA PRO A 346 -14.46 29.71 13.36
C PRO A 346 -15.82 30.31 13.05
#